data_AF-A0AAD2FXF8-F1
#
_entry.id   AF-A0AAD2FXF8-F1
#
_cell.length_a   1.000
_cell.length_b   1.000
_cell.length_c   1.000
_cell.angle_alpha   90.00
_cell.angle_beta   90.00
_cell.angle_gamma   90.00
#
_symmetry.space_group_name_H-M   'P 1'
#
loop_
_entity.id
_entity.type
_entity.pdbx_description
1 polymer ?
#
loop_
_entity_poly.entity_id
_entity_poly.type
_entity_poly.pdbx_seq_one_letter_code
_entity_poly.pdbx_strand_id
1 'polypeptide(L)'
;MHCKRRKVQFASSPSIVSPADDSTLQPHCPDQLWYRKSEISKFKADTRQLVKAIRSPEEVLKDSSLRGLESSTLERRLYRHKTIQCTLSAYRKNMNIEDVAKIARVCGTWNVEIAFVQACHDYFAAYPTKQVKLPKVSFQPPDFPFALRKPKSRNLQYDHRDQPQRNVRRRIS
;
A
#
# COMPACT_ATOMS: atom_id res chain seq x y z
N MET A 1 9.11 -33.59 8.27
CA MET A 1 10.12 -32.52 8.09
C MET A 1 9.64 -31.24 8.76
N HIS A 2 10.34 -30.75 9.80
CA HIS A 2 9.94 -29.56 10.55
C HIS A 2 10.76 -28.33 10.10
N CYS A 3 10.14 -27.42 9.35
CA CYS A 3 10.76 -26.13 9.02
C CYS A 3 10.85 -25.25 10.28
N LYS A 4 12.06 -25.14 10.84
CA LYS A 4 12.36 -24.19 11.92
C LYS A 4 12.18 -22.75 11.40
N ARG A 5 11.16 -22.05 11.89
CA ARG A 5 10.97 -20.62 11.63
C ARG A 5 12.15 -19.82 12.19
N ARG A 6 13.03 -19.32 11.31
CA ARG A 6 14.07 -18.35 11.68
C ARG A 6 13.37 -17.06 12.13
N LYS A 7 13.53 -16.72 13.41
CA LYS A 7 13.08 -15.44 13.95
C LYS A 7 14.16 -14.41 13.64
N VAL A 8 13.80 -13.33 12.94
CA VAL A 8 14.64 -12.15 12.83
C VAL A 8 14.64 -11.48 14.21
N GLN A 9 15.77 -11.53 14.89
CA GLN A 9 16.01 -10.77 16.12
C GLN A 9 16.78 -9.52 15.74
N PHE A 10 16.23 -8.36 16.09
CA PHE A 10 16.99 -7.13 16.08
C PHE A 10 17.91 -7.15 17.29
N ALA A 11 19.17 -6.74 17.11
CA ALA A 11 20.12 -6.62 18.21
C ALA A 11 19.51 -5.71 19.28
N SER A 12 19.49 -6.19 20.53
CA SER A 12 18.88 -5.48 21.67
C SER A 12 19.63 -4.22 22.06
N SER A 13 20.85 -4.07 21.55
CA SER A 13 21.74 -2.96 21.85
C SER A 13 22.13 -2.31 20.52
N PRO A 14 21.87 -1.02 20.31
CA PRO A 14 22.46 -0.32 19.18
C PRO A 14 23.98 -0.46 19.28
N SER A 15 24.62 -0.98 18.24
CA SER A 15 26.07 -0.93 18.13
C SER A 15 26.44 0.55 18.03
N ILE A 16 26.93 1.11 19.13
CA ILE A 16 27.49 2.46 19.18
C ILE A 16 28.77 2.39 18.35
N VAL A 17 28.68 2.76 17.08
CA VAL A 17 29.85 3.10 16.29
C VAL A 17 30.32 4.43 16.86
N SER A 18 31.45 4.43 17.56
CA SER A 18 32.05 5.65 18.08
C SER A 18 32.28 6.62 16.92
N PRO A 19 31.60 7.78 16.90
CA PRO A 19 31.89 8.79 15.91
C PRO A 19 33.31 9.30 16.18
N ALA A 20 34.11 9.39 15.12
CA ALA A 20 35.32 10.19 15.16
C ALA A 20 34.94 11.62 15.59
N ASP A 21 35.76 12.22 16.45
CA ASP A 21 35.58 13.53 17.08
C ASP A 21 35.29 14.63 16.06
N ASP A 22 34.01 14.89 15.78
CA ASP A 22 33.54 16.09 15.11
C ASP A 22 32.61 16.85 16.08
N SER A 23 33.26 17.63 16.94
CA SER A 23 32.64 18.36 18.04
C SER A 23 31.90 19.62 17.56
N THR A 24 30.86 19.47 16.72
CA THR A 24 29.91 20.58 16.48
C THR A 24 28.50 20.16 16.07
N LEU A 25 28.07 18.93 16.33
CA LEU A 25 26.68 18.52 16.13
C LEU A 25 25.95 18.49 17.47
N GLN A 26 25.23 19.58 17.76
CA GLN A 26 24.20 19.61 18.81
C GLN A 26 23.36 18.33 18.73
N PRO A 27 23.10 17.64 19.86
CA PRO A 27 22.26 16.45 19.87
C PRO A 27 20.89 16.83 19.31
N HIS A 28 20.66 16.46 18.06
CA HIS A 28 19.42 16.72 17.35
C HIS A 28 18.33 16.02 18.13
N CYS A 29 17.53 16.79 18.88
CA CYS A 29 16.50 16.25 19.75
C CYS A 29 15.51 15.43 18.89
N PRO A 30 15.49 14.09 19.01
CA PRO A 30 14.60 13.25 18.19
C PRO A 30 13.11 13.49 18.51
N ASP A 31 12.82 14.26 19.56
CA ASP A 31 11.48 14.60 20.01
C ASP A 31 10.85 15.78 19.26
N GLN A 32 11.59 16.44 18.36
CA GLN A 32 10.99 17.38 17.42
C GLN A 32 10.41 16.63 16.20
N LEU A 33 9.56 15.64 16.47
CA LEU A 33 8.71 15.06 15.46
C LEU A 33 7.80 16.18 14.93
N TRP A 34 7.91 16.45 13.63
CA TRP A 34 7.13 17.47 12.93
C TRP A 34 5.61 17.31 13.14
N TYR A 35 5.17 16.12 13.53
CA TYR A 35 3.78 15.81 13.86
C TYR A 35 3.68 14.83 15.04
N ARG A 36 2.71 15.08 15.93
CA ARG A 36 2.34 14.16 17.01
C ARG A 36 1.65 12.91 16.44
N LYS A 37 1.76 11.78 17.14
CA LYS A 37 1.08 10.52 16.74
C LYS A 37 -0.44 10.67 16.61
N SER A 38 -1.05 11.52 17.44
CA SER A 38 -2.48 11.84 17.40
C SER A 38 -2.84 12.59 16.11
N GLU A 39 -2.03 13.56 15.69
CA GLU A 39 -2.23 14.34 14.47
C GLU A 39 -2.12 13.45 13.24
N ILE A 40 -1.09 12.58 13.18
CA ILE A 40 -0.94 11.59 12.11
C ILE A 40 -2.16 10.67 12.04
N SER A 41 -2.68 10.24 13.19
CA SER A 41 -3.85 9.37 13.26
C SER A 41 -5.12 10.06 12.77
N LYS A 42 -5.32 11.32 13.18
CA LYS A 42 -6.44 12.18 12.74
C LYS A 42 -6.35 12.43 11.23
N PHE A 43 -5.21 12.89 10.74
CA PHE A 43 -4.97 13.08 9.31
C PHE A 43 -5.32 11.83 8.51
N LYS A 44 -4.81 10.65 8.92
CA LYS A 44 -5.15 9.38 8.26
C LYS A 44 -6.64 9.06 8.31
N ALA A 45 -7.37 9.45 9.37
CA ALA A 45 -8.81 9.24 9.48
C ALA A 45 -9.57 10.16 8.50
N ASP A 46 -9.22 11.44 8.48
CA ASP A 46 -9.80 12.45 7.61
C ASP A 46 -9.54 12.10 6.14
N THR A 47 -8.31 11.70 5.80
CA THR A 47 -7.95 11.16 4.47
C THR A 47 -8.83 9.98 4.08
N ARG A 48 -9.08 9.03 5.00
CA ARG A 48 -9.95 7.88 4.69
C ARG A 48 -11.40 8.30 4.47
N GLN A 49 -11.89 9.31 5.16
CA GLN A 49 -13.24 9.84 4.96
C GLN A 49 -13.33 10.56 3.60
N LEU A 50 -12.33 11.37 3.27
CA LEU A 50 -12.24 12.05 1.99
C LEU A 50 -12.24 11.05 0.82
N VAL A 51 -11.40 10.02 0.90
CA VAL A 51 -11.35 8.95 -0.10
C VAL A 51 -12.68 8.20 -0.25
N LYS A 52 -13.47 8.07 0.84
CA LYS A 52 -14.80 7.45 0.77
C LYS A 52 -15.84 8.37 0.12
N ALA A 53 -15.66 9.68 0.20
CA ALA A 53 -16.59 10.64 -0.39
C ALA A 53 -16.47 10.68 -1.92
N ILE A 54 -15.30 10.34 -2.46
CA ILE A 54 -15.06 10.24 -3.90
C ILE A 54 -15.89 9.09 -4.48
N ARG A 55 -16.82 9.42 -5.38
CA ARG A 55 -17.72 8.43 -5.99
C ARG A 55 -17.18 7.90 -7.31
N SER A 56 -16.38 8.69 -8.03
CA SER A 56 -15.83 8.29 -9.32
C SER A 56 -14.30 8.48 -9.39
N PRO A 57 -13.58 7.64 -10.15
CA PRO A 57 -12.14 7.85 -10.42
C PRO A 57 -11.85 9.19 -11.12
N GLU A 58 -12.79 9.68 -11.92
CA GLU A 58 -12.67 10.93 -12.67
C GLU A 58 -12.67 12.17 -11.77
N GLU A 59 -13.39 12.12 -10.64
CA GLU A 59 -13.38 13.18 -9.62
C GLU A 59 -11.98 13.34 -9.00
N VAL A 60 -11.23 12.24 -8.86
CA VAL A 60 -9.86 12.26 -8.32
C VAL A 60 -8.94 13.12 -9.17
N LEU A 61 -9.08 13.05 -10.50
CA LEU A 61 -8.21 13.75 -11.43
C LEU A 61 -8.50 15.27 -11.49
N LYS A 62 -9.71 15.69 -11.11
CA LYS A 62 -10.13 17.11 -11.17
C LYS A 62 -9.78 17.88 -9.91
N ASP A 63 -9.78 17.23 -8.76
CA ASP A 63 -9.55 17.89 -7.49
C ASP A 63 -8.08 17.83 -7.06
N SER A 64 -7.39 18.96 -7.16
CA SER A 64 -6.00 19.12 -6.73
C SER A 64 -5.76 18.79 -5.25
N SER A 65 -6.79 18.88 -4.39
CA SER A 65 -6.69 18.57 -2.96
C SER A 65 -6.55 17.07 -2.67
N LEU A 66 -6.84 16.22 -3.66
CA LEU A 66 -6.73 14.76 -3.56
C LEU A 66 -5.33 14.23 -3.94
N ARG A 67 -4.42 15.11 -4.36
CA ARG A 67 -3.03 14.74 -4.67
C ARG A 67 -2.32 14.20 -3.43
N GLY A 68 -1.47 13.20 -3.63
CA GLY A 68 -0.81 12.43 -2.57
C GLY A 68 -1.68 11.31 -1.97
N LEU A 69 -2.97 11.23 -2.33
CA LEU A 69 -3.89 10.19 -1.86
C LEU A 69 -4.06 9.04 -2.86
N GLU A 70 -3.23 8.99 -3.91
CA GLU A 70 -3.30 7.99 -4.98
C GLU A 70 -3.14 6.57 -4.41
N SER A 71 -2.27 6.43 -3.40
CA SER A 71 -2.06 5.17 -2.66
C SER A 71 -3.31 4.68 -1.92
N SER A 72 -4.23 5.60 -1.61
CA SER A 72 -5.47 5.34 -0.89
C SER A 72 -6.68 5.19 -1.82
N THR A 73 -6.54 5.48 -3.12
CA THR A 73 -7.61 5.29 -4.11
C THR A 73 -8.16 3.87 -4.07
N LEU A 74 -9.47 3.75 -4.33
CA LEU A 74 -10.15 2.46 -4.33
C LEU A 74 -9.51 1.50 -5.34
N GLU A 75 -9.11 2.01 -6.50
CA GLU A 75 -8.44 1.24 -7.56
C GLU A 75 -7.08 0.69 -7.10
N ARG A 76 -6.15 1.52 -6.61
CA ARG A 76 -4.85 1.01 -6.12
C ARG A 76 -5.01 0.02 -4.98
N ARG A 77 -5.97 0.28 -4.08
CA ARG A 77 -6.29 -0.67 -3.00
C ARG A 77 -6.81 -1.98 -3.56
N LEU A 78 -7.67 -1.93 -4.57
CA LEU A 78 -8.19 -3.11 -5.26
C LEU A 78 -7.07 -3.89 -5.95
N TYR A 79 -6.17 -3.21 -6.66
CA TYR A 79 -5.05 -3.85 -7.36
C TYR A 79 -4.06 -4.50 -6.39
N ARG A 80 -3.65 -3.77 -5.35
CA ARG A 80 -2.84 -4.34 -4.26
C ARG A 80 -3.54 -5.52 -3.60
N HIS A 81 -4.84 -5.43 -3.37
CA HIS A 81 -5.62 -6.52 -2.79
C HIS A 81 -5.64 -7.74 -3.72
N LYS A 82 -5.87 -7.55 -5.03
CA LYS A 82 -5.81 -8.60 -6.04
C LYS A 82 -4.44 -9.27 -6.06
N THR A 83 -3.34 -8.51 -6.11
CA THR A 83 -1.97 -9.03 -6.01
C THR A 83 -1.81 -9.94 -4.80
N ILE A 84 -2.19 -9.47 -3.60
CA ILE A 84 -2.11 -10.27 -2.37
C ILE A 84 -2.98 -11.53 -2.46
N GLN A 85 -4.22 -11.41 -2.94
CA GLN A 85 -5.13 -12.54 -3.08
C GLN A 85 -4.61 -13.58 -4.06
N CYS A 86 -4.04 -13.18 -5.21
CA CYS A 86 -3.45 -14.08 -6.20
C CYS A 86 -2.31 -14.87 -5.58
N THR A 87 -1.37 -14.19 -4.92
CA THR A 87 -0.23 -14.83 -4.26
C THR A 87 -0.68 -15.81 -3.19
N LEU A 88 -1.63 -15.41 -2.32
CA LEU A 88 -2.16 -16.30 -1.28
C LEU A 88 -2.95 -17.49 -1.85
N SER A 89 -3.67 -17.29 -2.95
CA SER A 89 -4.43 -18.36 -3.61
C SER A 89 -3.51 -19.38 -4.25
N ALA A 90 -2.44 -18.93 -4.92
CA ALA A 90 -1.41 -19.81 -5.48
C ALA A 90 -0.76 -20.65 -4.36
N TYR A 91 -0.38 -20.00 -3.26
CA TYR A 91 0.21 -20.70 -2.11
C TYR A 91 -0.74 -21.73 -1.49
N ARG A 92 -2.01 -21.37 -1.28
CA ARG A 92 -3.04 -22.29 -0.72
C ARG A 92 -3.35 -23.48 -1.62
N LYS A 93 -3.05 -23.40 -2.91
CA LYS A 93 -3.18 -24.49 -3.87
C LYS A 93 -1.96 -25.39 -3.91
N ASN A 94 -1.00 -25.21 -3.00
CA ASN A 94 0.27 -25.94 -2.97
C ASN A 94 1.06 -25.83 -4.29
N MET A 95 0.96 -24.69 -4.98
CA MET A 95 1.82 -24.41 -6.13
C MET A 95 3.28 -24.32 -5.66
N ASN A 96 4.19 -24.55 -6.60
CA ASN A 96 5.61 -24.48 -6.31
C ASN A 96 6.03 -23.07 -5.86
N ILE A 97 7.02 -22.97 -4.97
CA ILE A 97 7.43 -21.69 -4.35
C ILE A 97 7.94 -20.72 -5.41
N GLU A 98 8.68 -21.23 -6.40
CA GLU A 98 9.18 -20.47 -7.55
C GLU A 98 8.02 -19.87 -8.37
N ASP A 99 6.94 -20.63 -8.57
CA ASP A 99 5.76 -20.15 -9.29
C ASP A 99 4.98 -19.10 -8.49
N VAL A 100 4.83 -19.29 -7.19
CA VAL A 100 4.23 -18.29 -6.30
C VAL A 100 5.04 -16.98 -6.32
N ALA A 101 6.37 -17.09 -6.30
CA ALA A 101 7.26 -15.93 -6.41
C ALA A 101 7.19 -15.27 -7.79
N LYS A 102 7.03 -16.05 -8.87
CA LYS A 102 6.81 -15.53 -10.22
C LYS A 102 5.48 -14.77 -10.31
N ILE A 103 4.39 -15.32 -9.79
CA ILE A 103 3.08 -14.67 -9.73
C ILE A 103 3.16 -13.36 -8.95
N ALA A 104 3.80 -13.37 -7.77
CA ALA A 104 3.97 -12.17 -6.95
C ALA A 104 4.75 -11.07 -7.69
N ARG A 105 5.82 -11.45 -8.42
CA ARG A 105 6.59 -10.52 -9.25
C ARG A 105 5.75 -9.92 -10.37
N VAL A 106 5.06 -10.76 -11.15
CA VAL A 106 4.21 -10.30 -12.27
C VAL A 106 3.10 -9.35 -11.77
N CYS A 107 2.40 -9.71 -10.69
CA CYS A 107 1.39 -8.83 -10.09
C CYS A 107 1.98 -7.53 -9.54
N GLY A 108 3.21 -7.59 -9.02
CA GLY A 108 3.96 -6.44 -8.53
C GLY A 108 4.30 -5.47 -9.66
N THR A 109 4.87 -5.97 -10.76
CA THR A 109 5.18 -5.19 -11.96
C THR A 109 3.94 -4.51 -12.52
N TRP A 110 2.84 -5.24 -12.68
CA TRP A 110 1.56 -4.68 -13.13
C TRP A 110 1.09 -3.52 -12.24
N ASN A 111 1.18 -3.66 -10.91
CA ASN A 111 0.82 -2.59 -9.98
C ASN A 111 1.76 -1.37 -10.08
N VAL A 112 3.04 -1.58 -10.42
CA VAL A 112 4.00 -0.50 -10.67
C VAL A 112 3.69 0.23 -11.99
N GLU A 113 3.33 -0.49 -13.05
CA GLU A 113 2.97 0.10 -14.34
C GLU A 113 1.72 1.00 -14.23
N ILE A 114 0.68 0.53 -13.53
CA ILE A 114 -0.50 1.36 -13.25
C ILE A 114 -0.11 2.59 -12.43
N ALA A 115 0.75 2.42 -11.42
CA ALA A 115 1.20 3.52 -10.60
C ALA A 115 1.96 4.57 -11.39
N PHE A 116 2.76 4.14 -12.37
CA PHE A 116 3.52 5.01 -13.26
C PHE A 116 2.59 5.82 -14.16
N VAL A 117 1.61 5.19 -14.82
CA VAL A 117 0.65 5.89 -15.68
C VAL A 117 -0.13 6.95 -14.90
N GLN A 118 -0.57 6.63 -13.68
CA GLN A 118 -1.21 7.60 -12.80
C GLN A 118 -0.29 8.78 -12.49
N ALA A 119 0.96 8.52 -12.11
CA ALA A 119 1.94 9.58 -11.86
C ALA A 119 2.17 10.48 -13.09
N CYS A 120 2.16 9.92 -14.30
CA CYS A 120 2.23 10.73 -15.51
C CYS A 120 0.98 11.60 -15.71
N HIS A 121 -0.22 11.06 -15.47
CA HIS A 121 -1.45 11.87 -15.49
C HIS A 121 -1.41 13.01 -14.48
N ASP A 122 -0.94 12.75 -13.26
CA ASP A 122 -0.79 13.76 -12.20
C ASP A 122 0.20 14.84 -12.61
N TYR A 123 1.32 14.45 -13.22
CA TYR A 123 2.32 15.37 -13.76
C TYR A 123 1.73 16.26 -14.86
N PHE A 124 1.03 15.70 -15.85
CA PHE A 124 0.43 16.49 -16.93
C PHE A 124 -0.72 17.38 -16.44
N ALA A 125 -1.44 16.97 -15.41
CA ALA A 125 -2.44 17.81 -14.76
C ALA A 125 -1.81 18.98 -13.98
N ALA A 126 -0.59 18.80 -13.46
CA ALA A 126 0.16 19.83 -12.73
C ALA A 126 0.87 20.82 -13.67
N TYR A 127 1.42 20.32 -14.77
CA TYR A 127 2.26 21.07 -15.68
C TYR A 127 1.68 20.96 -17.09
N PRO A 128 1.12 22.04 -17.66
CA PRO A 128 0.61 22.06 -19.02
C PRO A 128 1.79 22.02 -20.01
N THR A 129 2.39 20.84 -20.19
CA THR A 129 3.43 20.56 -21.18
C THR A 129 2.83 20.07 -22.49
N LYS A 130 3.57 20.21 -23.60
CA LYS A 130 3.18 19.66 -24.90
C LYS A 130 2.85 18.17 -24.77
N GLN A 131 1.76 17.76 -25.42
CA GLN A 131 1.18 16.42 -25.29
C GLN A 131 2.24 15.33 -25.54
N VAL A 132 2.63 14.61 -24.48
CA VAL A 132 3.44 13.40 -24.61
C VAL A 132 2.48 12.23 -24.73
N LYS A 133 2.75 11.31 -25.66
CA LYS A 133 1.99 10.06 -25.77
C LYS A 133 2.28 9.18 -24.55
N LEU A 134 1.29 8.99 -23.71
CA LEU A 134 1.36 8.07 -22.57
C LEU A 134 1.35 6.62 -23.04
N PRO A 135 2.12 5.72 -22.39
CA PRO A 135 2.02 4.29 -22.64
C PRO A 135 0.62 3.80 -22.27
N LYS A 136 -0.02 3.04 -23.17
CA LYS A 136 -1.29 2.38 -22.88
C LYS A 136 -1.02 1.19 -21.96
N VAL A 137 -1.44 1.28 -20.71
CA VAL A 137 -1.38 0.17 -19.75
C VAL A 137 -2.76 -0.44 -19.59
N SER A 138 -2.81 -1.77 -19.53
CA SER A 138 -4.07 -2.48 -19.26
C SER A 138 -4.42 -2.40 -17.77
N PHE A 139 -5.62 -1.90 -17.47
CA PHE A 139 -6.20 -1.92 -16.12
C PHE A 139 -6.75 -3.30 -15.73
N GLN A 140 -6.74 -4.25 -16.68
CA GLN A 140 -7.09 -5.63 -16.38
C GLN A 140 -5.90 -6.33 -15.70
N PRO A 141 -6.14 -7.08 -14.61
CA PRO A 141 -5.08 -7.87 -14.00
C PRO A 141 -4.58 -8.91 -15.02
N PRO A 142 -3.30 -9.32 -14.93
CA PRO A 142 -2.77 -10.36 -15.80
C PRO A 142 -3.56 -11.66 -15.62
N ASP A 143 -3.70 -12.42 -16.70
CA ASP A 143 -4.39 -13.71 -16.63
C ASP A 143 -3.62 -14.68 -15.74
N PHE A 144 -4.35 -15.27 -14.80
CA PHE A 144 -3.80 -16.25 -13.87
C PHE A 144 -4.16 -17.66 -14.33
N PRO A 145 -3.27 -18.66 -14.13
CA PRO A 145 -3.55 -20.06 -14.46
C PRO A 145 -4.61 -20.69 -13.53
N PHE A 146 -5.28 -19.88 -12.71
CA PHE A 146 -6.36 -20.31 -11.86
C PHE A 146 -7.44 -19.24 -11.73
N ALA A 147 -8.69 -19.70 -11.64
CA ALA A 147 -9.80 -18.84 -11.27
C ALA A 147 -9.57 -18.28 -9.86
N LEU A 148 -9.54 -16.96 -9.74
CA LEU A 148 -9.66 -16.28 -8.46
C LEU A 148 -11.06 -16.57 -7.93
N ARG A 149 -11.14 -17.02 -6.67
CA ARG A 149 -12.43 -17.15 -6.01
C ARG A 149 -13.08 -15.78 -6.03
N LYS A 150 -14.19 -15.65 -6.77
CA LYS A 150 -15.03 -14.46 -6.69
C LYS A 150 -15.34 -14.29 -5.20
N PRO A 151 -15.05 -13.12 -4.59
CA PRO A 151 -15.47 -12.89 -3.23
C PRO A 151 -16.97 -13.17 -3.21
N LYS A 152 -17.41 -14.12 -2.37
CA LYS A 152 -18.83 -14.41 -2.19
C LYS A 152 -19.44 -13.05 -1.89
N SER A 153 -20.26 -12.53 -2.79
CA SER A 153 -20.87 -11.21 -2.63
C SER A 153 -21.82 -11.34 -1.43
N ARG A 154 -21.26 -11.22 -0.22
CA ARG A 154 -22.04 -10.71 0.89
C ARG A 154 -22.54 -9.40 0.34
N ASN A 155 -23.85 -9.28 0.16
CA ASN A 155 -24.51 -8.00 -0.09
C ASN A 155 -23.84 -7.00 0.84
N LEU A 156 -22.92 -6.20 0.29
CA LEU A 156 -22.25 -5.12 1.00
C LEU A 156 -23.29 -4.00 1.04
N GLN A 157 -24.43 -4.26 1.67
CA GLN A 157 -25.02 -3.22 2.50
C GLN A 157 -23.92 -2.94 3.52
N TYR A 158 -23.18 -1.87 3.22
CA TYR A 158 -22.10 -1.38 4.04
C TYR A 158 -22.78 -0.80 5.28
N ASP A 159 -23.19 -1.68 6.20
CA ASP A 159 -23.80 -1.24 7.44
C ASP A 159 -22.72 -0.48 8.21
N HIS A 160 -22.94 0.83 8.31
CA HIS A 160 -21.92 1.81 8.65
C HIS A 160 -21.47 1.68 10.13
N ARG A 161 -22.12 0.80 10.88
CA ARG A 161 -21.91 0.60 12.33
C ARG A 161 -20.86 -0.45 12.67
N ASP A 162 -20.51 -1.35 11.75
CA ASP A 162 -19.55 -2.42 12.02
C ASP A 162 -18.20 -2.14 11.38
N GLN A 163 -17.44 -1.18 11.96
CA GLN A 163 -16.00 -1.35 11.89
C GLN A 163 -15.67 -2.58 12.74
N PRO A 164 -15.11 -3.66 12.16
CA PRO A 164 -14.64 -4.77 12.97
C PRO A 164 -13.58 -4.19 13.90
N GLN A 165 -13.90 -4.10 15.18
CA GLN A 165 -12.89 -3.86 16.19
C GLN A 165 -11.92 -5.01 16.05
N ARG A 166 -10.78 -4.74 15.41
CA ARG A 166 -9.65 -5.65 15.42
C ARG A 166 -9.26 -5.72 16.88
N ASN A 167 -9.73 -6.77 17.55
CA ASN A 167 -9.29 -7.14 18.88
C ASN A 167 -7.80 -7.46 18.79
N VAL A 168 -6.98 -6.42 18.86
CA VAL A 168 -5.54 -6.54 19.07
C VAL A 168 -5.42 -7.07 20.48
N ARG A 169 -5.27 -8.40 20.62
CA ARG A 169 -4.87 -9.02 21.87
C ARG A 169 -3.55 -8.38 22.28
N ARG A 170 -3.60 -7.40 23.18
CA ARG A 170 -2.42 -6.89 23.86
C ARG A 170 -1.86 -8.06 24.65
N ARG A 171 -0.63 -8.48 24.34
CA ARG A 171 0.11 -9.36 25.23
C ARG A 171 0.40 -8.55 26.48
N ILE A 172 -0.21 -8.96 27.59
CA ILE A 172 0.23 -8.55 28.92
C ILE A 172 1.56 -9.27 29.12
N SER A 173 2.63 -8.50 29.25
CA SER A 173 3.97 -8.93 29.62
C SER A 173 4.13 -8.82 31.12
#